data_AF-A0A3M1J2N7-F1
#
_entry.id   AF-A0A3M1J2N7-F1
#
_cell.length_a   1.000
_cell.length_b   1.000
_cell.length_c   1.000
_cell.angle_alpha   90.00
_cell.angle_beta   90.00
_cell.angle_gamma   90.00
#
_symmetry.space_group_name_H-M   'P 1'
#
loop_
_entity.id
_entity.type
_entity.pdbx_description
1 polymer ?
#
loop_
_entity_poly.entity_id
_entity_poly.type
_entity_poly.pdbx_seq_one_letter_code
_entity_poly.pdbx_strand_id
1 'polypeptide(L)' 'MEEKKKAAYRVGVIVLVVLFVLTIGEYFVAQIPGGVISVLFIIAIAKSWAIMKYFMHITSLWSEEGGH' A
#
# COMPACT_ATOMS: atom_id res chain seq x y z
N MET A 1 18.12 15.55 11.77
CA MET A 1 18.06 14.09 11.51
C MET A 1 16.85 13.44 12.19
N GLU A 2 16.51 13.79 13.44
CA GLU A 2 15.32 13.25 14.12
C GLU A 2 13.98 13.58 13.44
N GLU A 3 13.78 14.84 13.03
CA GLU A 3 12.55 15.30 12.35
C GLU A 3 12.23 14.49 11.07
N LYS A 4 13.26 14.22 10.25
CA LYS A 4 13.12 13.43 9.01
C LYS A 4 12.75 11.97 9.28
N LYS A 5 13.33 11.36 10.32
CA LYS A 5 12.99 10.00 10.75
C LYS A 5 11.56 9.91 11.28
N LYS A 6 11.14 10.92 12.05
CA LYS A 6 9.78 11.04 12.59
C LYS A 6 8.73 11.20 11.49
N ALA A 7 9.05 11.96 10.44
CA ALA A 7 8.19 12.11 9.26
C ALA A 7 8.05 10.80 8.48
N ALA A 8 9.15 10.09 8.21
CA ALA A 8 9.12 8.79 7.53
C ALA A 8 8.32 7.74 8.33
N TYR A 9 8.50 7.72 9.65
CA TYR A 9 7.74 6.84 10.54
C TYR A 9 6.23 7.13 10.49
N ARG A 10 5.83 8.41 10.51
CA ARG A 10 4.42 8.82 10.35
C ARG A 10 3.82 8.33 9.05
N VAL A 11 4.55 8.43 7.93
CA VAL A 11 4.08 7.93 6.63
C VAL A 11 3.86 6.42 6.69
N GLY A 12 4.83 5.66 7.21
CA GLY A 12 4.68 4.20 7.36
C GLY A 12 3.47 3.80 8.20
N VAL A 13 3.23 4.49 9.33
CA VAL A 13 2.08 4.25 10.20
C VAL A 13 0.75 4.59 9.50
N ILE A 14 0.68 5.71 8.78
CA ILE A 14 -0.52 6.09 8.03
C ILE A 14 -0.85 5.04 6.97
N VAL A 15 0.15 4.60 6.19
CA VAL A 15 -0.07 3.60 5.14
C VAL A 15 -0.48 2.26 5.76
N LEU A 16 0.11 1.86 6.89
CA LEU A 16 -0.30 0.66 7.63
C LEU A 16 -1.76 0.74 8.07
N VAL A 17 -2.21 1.86 8.62
CA VAL A 17 -3.61 2.07 9.02
C VAL A 17 -4.55 1.99 7.82
N VAL A 18 -4.17 2.61 6.69
CA VAL A 18 -4.96 2.54 5.45
C VAL A 18 -5.07 1.09 4.95
N LEU A 19 -3.96 0.35 4.89
CA LEU A 19 -3.96 -1.06 4.47
C LEU A 19 -4.80 -1.94 5.41
N PHE A 20 -4.74 -1.66 6.72
CA PHE A 20 -5.54 -2.35 7.71
C PHE A 20 -7.04 -2.14 7.49
N VAL A 21 -7.47 -0.89 7.28
CA VAL A 21 -8.88 -0.56 6.98
C VAL A 21 -9.33 -1.24 5.68
N LEU A 22 -8.52 -1.20 4.61
CA LEU A 22 -8.83 -1.91 3.35
C LEU A 22 -9.00 -3.42 3.58
N THR A 23 -8.18 -4.01 4.45
CA THR A 23 -8.25 -5.46 4.77
C THR A 23 -9.54 -5.81 5.50
N ILE A 24 -9.96 -4.97 6.45
CA ILE A 24 -11.24 -5.15 7.13
C ILE A 24 -12.40 -5.05 6.13
N GLY A 25 -12.38 -4.04 5.25
CA GLY A 25 -13.40 -3.89 4.21
C GLY A 25 -13.47 -5.11 3.28
N GLU A 26 -12.31 -5.64 2.88
CA GLU A 26 -12.21 -6.84 2.06
C GLU A 26 -12.83 -8.07 2.74
N TYR A 27 -12.57 -8.25 4.03
CA TYR A 27 -13.15 -9.35 4.81
C TYR A 27 -14.67 -9.32 4.77
N PHE A 28 -15.29 -8.14 4.98
CA PHE A 28 -16.75 -8.01 4.92
C PHE A 28 -17.31 -8.22 3.51
N VAL A 29 -16.65 -7.67 2.48
CA VAL A 29 -17.05 -7.87 1.07
C VAL A 29 -17.01 -9.35 0.70
N ALA A 30 -16.00 -10.09 1.16
CA ALA A 30 -15.85 -11.51 0.88
C ALA A 30 -16.96 -12.38 1.51
N GLN A 31 -17.69 -11.89 2.53
CA GLN A 31 -18.83 -12.61 3.11
C GLN A 31 -20.11 -12.48 2.27
N ILE A 32 -20.17 -11.54 1.30
CA ILE A 32 -21.37 -11.33 0.48
C ILE A 32 -21.49 -12.47 -0.54
N PRO A 33 -22.60 -13.23 -0.56
CA PRO A 33 -22.80 -14.28 -1.53
C PRO A 33 -23.00 -13.68 -2.93
N GLY A 34 -22.18 -14.13 -3.89
CA GLY A 34 -22.30 -13.78 -5.30
C GLY A 34 -21.21 -12.82 -5.78
N GLY A 35 -20.44 -13.24 -6.80
CA GLY A 35 -19.75 -12.38 -7.76
C GLY A 35 -18.83 -11.25 -7.26
N VAL A 36 -18.42 -11.21 -5.99
CA VAL A 36 -17.63 -10.10 -5.43
C VAL A 36 -16.16 -10.06 -5.88
N ILE A 37 -15.74 -10.99 -6.72
CA ILE A 37 -14.34 -11.16 -7.12
C ILE A 37 -13.77 -9.90 -7.81
N SER A 38 -14.60 -9.16 -8.55
CA SER A 38 -14.23 -7.91 -9.21
C SER A 38 -13.94 -6.79 -8.20
N VAL A 39 -14.75 -6.69 -7.13
CA VAL A 39 -14.53 -5.71 -6.04
C VAL A 39 -13.26 -6.05 -5.26
N LEU A 40 -13.05 -7.33 -4.92
CA LEU A 40 -11.84 -7.79 -4.24
C LEU A 40 -10.58 -7.53 -5.07
N PHE A 41 -10.65 -7.70 -6.40
CA PHE A 41 -9.54 -7.38 -7.31
C PHE A 41 -9.17 -5.89 -7.28
N ILE A 42 -10.16 -5.00 -7.28
CA ILE A 42 -9.92 -3.55 -7.18
C ILE A 42 -9.22 -3.21 -5.86
N ILE A 43 -9.67 -3.81 -4.75
CA ILE A 43 -9.04 -3.62 -3.43
C ILE A 43 -7.58 -4.13 -3.45
N ALA A 44 -7.32 -5.29 -4.06
CA ALA A 44 -5.98 -5.85 -4.20
C ALA A 44 -5.04 -4.95 -5.02
N ILE A 45 -5.53 -4.34 -6.10
CA ILE A 45 -4.76 -3.38 -6.91
C ILE A 45 -4.45 -2.12 -6.09
N ALA A 46 -5.43 -1.56 -5.38
CA ALA A 46 -5.23 -0.38 -4.54
C ALA A 46 -4.17 -0.63 -3.44
N LYS A 47 -4.22 -1.80 -2.79
CA LYS A 47 -3.20 -2.21 -1.81
C LYS A 47 -1.82 -2.32 -2.43
N SER A 48 -1.73 -3.00 -3.58
CA SER A 48 -0.46 -3.19 -4.30
C SER A 48 0.16 -1.85 -4.69
N TRP A 49 -0.63 -0.91 -5.19
CA TRP A 49 -0.19 0.44 -5.52
C TRP A 49 0.33 1.20 -4.30
N ALA A 50 -0.38 1.16 -3.17
CA ALA A 50 0.06 1.81 -1.94
C ALA A 50 1.39 1.23 -1.44
N ILE A 51 1.56 -0.09 -1.47
CA ILE A 51 2.81 -0.75 -1.06
C ILE A 51 3.95 -0.38 -2.02
N MET A 52 3.71 -0.43 -3.33
CA MET A 52 4.69 -0.05 -4.35
C MET A 52 5.12 1.41 -4.28
N LYS A 53 4.25 2.31 -3.82
CA LYS A 53 4.60 3.73 -3.72
C LYS A 53 5.38 4.05 -2.45
N TYR A 54 4.98 3.48 -1.31
CA TYR A 54 5.47 3.91 -0.01
C TYR A 54 6.51 3.00 0.63
N PHE A 55 6.52 1.70 0.29
CA PHE A 55 7.40 0.71 0.93
C PHE A 55 8.43 0.10 0.00
N MET A 56 8.04 -0.27 -1.23
CA MET A 56 9.00 -0.66 -2.24
C MET A 56 9.41 0.61 -2.97
N HIS A 57 10.59 1.16 -2.73
CA HIS A 57 11.07 2.32 -3.49
C HIS A 57 11.42 1.92 -4.94
N ILE A 58 10.46 1.39 -5.72
CA ILE A 58 10.66 1.02 -7.13
C ILE A 58 11.11 2.23 -7.95
N THR A 59 10.76 3.44 -7.52
CA THR A 59 11.28 4.69 -8.12
C THR A 59 12.79 4.87 -7.94
N SER A 60 13.41 4.31 -6.88
CA SER A 60 14.86 4.36 -6.72
C SER A 60 15.58 3.30 -7.56
N LEU A 61 14.91 2.19 -7.90
CA LEU A 61 15.43 1.18 -8.83
C LEU A 61 15.40 1.68 -10.30
N TRP A 62 14.52 2.63 -10.60
CA TRP A 62 14.41 3.32 -11.89
C TRP A 62 15.14 4.69 -11.89
N SER A 63 15.75 5.07 -10.77
CA SER A 63 16.68 6.19 -10.70
C SER A 63 18.00 5.70 -11.29
N GLU A 64 18.27 6.13 -12.52
CA GLU A 64 19.50 5.88 -13.28
C GLU A 64 20.68 6.60 -12.61
N GLU A 65 21.04 6.18 -11.39
CA GLU A 65 22.13 6.73 -10.59
C GLU A 65 23.11 5.61 -10.15
N GLY A 66 22.99 4.45 -10.78
CA GLY A 66 23.88 3.29 -10.65
C GLY A 66 24.62 2.90 -11.94
N GLY A 67 24.55 3.72 -12.99
CA GLY A 67 25.36 3.55 -14.19
C GLY A 67 26.70 4.25 -14.02
N HIS A 68 27.68 3.56 -13.45
CA HIS A 68 29.09 3.89 -13.65
C HIS A 68 29.55 3.36 -15.01
#